data_AF-A0A3D5BXV3-F1
#
_entry.id   AF-A0A3D5BXV3-F1
#
_cell.length_a   1.000
_cell.length_b   1.000
_cell.length_c   1.000
_cell.angle_alpha   90.00
_cell.angle_beta   90.00
_cell.angle_gamma   90.00
#
_symmetry.space_group_name_H-M   'P 1'
#
loop_
_entity.id
_entity.type
_entity.pdbx_description
1 polymer ?
#
loop_
_entity_poly.entity_id
_entity_poly.type
_entity_poly.pdbx_seq_one_letter_code
_entity_poly.pdbx_strand_id
1 'polypeptide(L)'
;MTEIESLLIKMLKIPSVSGQEKAMGDFLVSELTDFKVKKQIVEQDRFNVVATKGKPKTYIVVHMDTVPGTVTVKITKDKIFGRGAIDNKGNLAGAIMAARKLENIGLIFTVGEEDDFCGAKKVKIKKGNFIVMEPTGLKIATSQRGLIAAAIHTRGVQKHSSLEFKKENSAVYNLTGLLAELYRKNWTAFNA
;
A
#
# COMPACT_ATOMS: atom_id res chain seq x y z
N MET A 1 18.12 1.76 22.62
CA MET A 1 17.26 1.25 21.54
C MET A 1 16.03 0.64 22.19
N THR A 2 14.84 1.09 21.79
CA THR A 2 13.57 0.64 22.35
C THR A 2 13.12 -0.68 21.70
N GLU A 3 12.08 -1.31 22.26
CA GLU A 3 11.48 -2.53 21.69
C GLU A 3 10.93 -2.29 20.28
N ILE A 4 10.22 -1.16 20.09
CA ILE A 4 9.66 -0.78 18.78
C ILE A 4 10.76 -0.56 17.73
N GLU A 5 11.85 0.13 18.09
CA GLU A 5 13.01 0.33 17.19
C GLU A 5 13.66 -1.00 16.82
N SER A 6 13.82 -1.90 17.80
CA SER A 6 14.40 -3.23 17.59
C SER A 6 13.55 -4.08 16.65
N LEU A 7 12.23 -4.04 16.82
CA LEU A 7 11.28 -4.74 15.94
C LEU A 7 11.32 -4.17 14.52
N LEU A 8 11.31 -2.85 14.37
CA LEU A 8 11.45 -2.19 13.08
C LEU A 8 12.74 -2.61 12.36
N ILE A 9 13.88 -2.57 13.05
CA ILE A 9 15.18 -2.93 12.45
C ILE A 9 15.20 -4.38 11.98
N LYS A 10 14.58 -5.32 12.72
CA LYS A 10 14.43 -6.72 12.26
C LYS A 10 13.62 -6.78 10.97
N MET A 11 12.48 -6.10 10.91
CA MET A 11 11.61 -6.11 9.71
C MET A 11 12.23 -5.42 8.51
N LEU A 12 13.02 -4.35 8.71
CA LEU A 12 13.75 -3.67 7.65
C LEU A 12 14.79 -4.56 6.96
N LYS A 13 15.32 -5.55 7.69
CA LYS A 13 16.29 -6.53 7.15
C LYS A 13 15.63 -7.65 6.36
N ILE A 14 14.30 -7.77 6.39
CA ILE A 14 13.55 -8.79 5.65
C ILE A 14 13.00 -8.12 4.38
N PRO A 15 13.48 -8.47 3.17
CA PRO A 15 12.88 -8.02 1.94
C PRO A 15 11.42 -8.47 1.86
N SER A 16 10.54 -7.58 1.43
CA SER A 16 9.11 -7.85 1.27
C SER A 16 8.56 -7.01 0.13
N VAL A 17 9.20 -7.08 -1.03
CA VAL A 17 8.66 -6.42 -2.23
C VAL A 17 7.28 -7.02 -2.52
N SER A 18 6.33 -6.21 -3.00
CA SER A 18 5.03 -6.68 -3.48
C SER A 18 5.21 -7.92 -4.38
N GLY A 19 4.50 -9.01 -4.06
CA GLY A 19 4.67 -10.33 -4.69
C GLY A 19 5.68 -11.29 -4.01
N GLN A 20 6.48 -10.81 -3.06
CA GLN A 20 7.54 -11.57 -2.37
C GLN A 20 7.45 -11.43 -0.84
N GLU A 21 6.24 -11.35 -0.30
CA GLU A 21 5.98 -11.00 1.10
C GLU A 21 6.15 -12.16 2.09
N LYS A 22 6.29 -13.39 1.58
CA LYS A 22 6.23 -14.62 2.39
C LYS A 22 7.16 -14.59 3.61
N ALA A 23 8.42 -14.18 3.44
CA ALA A 23 9.38 -14.12 4.54
C ALA A 23 8.96 -13.15 5.65
N MET A 24 8.35 -12.02 5.28
CA MET A 24 7.78 -11.08 6.24
C MET A 24 6.54 -11.67 6.93
N GLY A 25 5.64 -12.27 6.17
CA GLY A 25 4.47 -12.95 6.74
C GLY A 25 4.84 -14.05 7.74
N ASP A 26 5.85 -14.86 7.42
CA ASP A 26 6.37 -15.91 8.30
C ASP A 26 7.01 -15.32 9.58
N PHE A 27 7.78 -14.23 9.44
CA PHE A 27 8.30 -13.49 10.59
C PHE A 27 7.18 -12.97 11.49
N LEU A 28 6.15 -12.34 10.94
CA LEU A 28 5.01 -11.82 11.72
C LEU A 28 4.25 -12.93 12.45
N VAL A 29 4.07 -14.10 11.82
CA VAL A 29 3.47 -15.26 12.50
C VAL A 29 4.31 -15.71 13.69
N SER A 30 5.63 -15.67 13.58
CA SER A 30 6.53 -16.01 14.70
C SER A 30 6.62 -14.94 15.79
N GLU A 31 6.38 -13.68 15.45
CA GLU A 31 6.47 -12.54 16.38
C GLU A 31 5.19 -12.35 17.21
N LEU A 32 4.03 -12.78 16.69
CA LEU A 32 2.71 -12.55 17.29
C LEU A 32 2.23 -13.71 18.17
N THR A 33 3.13 -14.27 18.99
CA THR A 33 2.84 -15.43 19.85
C THR A 33 1.78 -15.16 20.93
N ASP A 34 1.58 -13.90 21.29
CA ASP A 34 0.58 -13.43 22.25
C ASP A 34 -0.82 -13.20 21.63
N PHE A 35 -0.98 -13.52 20.33
CA PHE A 35 -2.23 -13.41 19.60
C PHE A 35 -2.68 -14.76 19.03
N LYS A 36 -3.98 -14.89 18.78
CA LYS A 36 -4.49 -15.94 17.89
C LYS A 36 -4.25 -15.53 16.45
N VAL A 37 -3.27 -16.16 15.81
CA VAL A 37 -2.84 -15.86 14.43
C VAL A 37 -3.47 -16.82 13.42
N LYS A 38 -3.90 -16.27 12.28
CA LYS A 38 -4.35 -17.01 11.10
C LYS A 38 -3.65 -16.47 9.85
N LYS A 39 -3.04 -17.37 9.07
CA LYS A 39 -2.63 -17.07 7.69
C LYS A 39 -3.86 -17.10 6.78
N GLN A 40 -4.19 -15.97 6.15
CA GLN A 40 -5.24 -15.89 5.14
C GLN A 40 -4.59 -15.91 3.76
N ILE A 41 -4.60 -17.07 3.11
CA ILE A 41 -4.03 -17.23 1.77
C ILE A 41 -4.72 -16.29 0.78
N VAL A 42 -3.92 -15.52 0.06
CA VAL A 42 -4.35 -14.58 -0.98
C VAL A 42 -4.13 -15.24 -2.34
N GLU A 43 -2.88 -15.63 -2.62
CA GLU A 43 -2.44 -16.26 -3.86
C GLU A 43 -1.18 -17.12 -3.58
N GLN A 44 -1.17 -18.38 -4.01
CA GLN A 44 -0.04 -19.30 -3.80
C GLN A 44 0.45 -19.29 -2.34
N ASP A 45 1.69 -18.86 -2.10
CA ASP A 45 2.35 -18.75 -0.81
C ASP A 45 2.27 -17.34 -0.19
N ARG A 46 1.60 -16.39 -0.85
CA ARG A 46 1.30 -15.04 -0.35
C ARG A 46 0.05 -15.07 0.51
N PHE A 47 0.14 -14.52 1.71
CA PHE A 47 -0.95 -14.51 2.66
C PHE A 47 -0.96 -13.26 3.52
N ASN A 48 -2.17 -12.78 3.86
CA ASN A 48 -2.32 -11.83 4.94
C ASN A 48 -2.08 -12.54 6.28
N VAL A 49 -1.56 -11.81 7.27
CA VAL A 49 -1.50 -12.27 8.66
C VAL A 49 -2.62 -11.60 9.43
N VAL A 50 -3.59 -12.38 9.89
CA VAL A 50 -4.70 -11.90 10.72
C VAL A 50 -4.46 -12.38 12.15
N ALA A 51 -4.18 -11.46 13.06
CA ALA A 51 -3.92 -11.75 14.47
C ALA A 51 -4.99 -11.11 15.35
N THR A 52 -5.48 -11.82 16.36
CA THR A 52 -6.60 -11.34 17.20
C THR A 52 -6.37 -11.65 18.66
N LYS A 53 -6.79 -10.72 19.52
CA LYS A 53 -6.91 -10.91 20.97
C LYS A 53 -8.37 -10.69 21.39
N GLY A 54 -8.92 -11.58 22.21
CA GLY A 54 -10.32 -11.52 22.63
C GLY A 54 -11.33 -11.60 21.47
N LYS A 55 -12.38 -10.77 21.52
CA LYS A 55 -13.42 -10.66 20.48
C LYS A 55 -13.38 -9.28 19.85
N PRO A 56 -12.48 -9.04 18.88
CA PRO A 56 -12.23 -7.70 18.38
C PRO A 56 -13.41 -7.11 17.61
N LYS A 57 -13.69 -5.83 17.89
CA LYS A 57 -14.55 -4.96 17.07
C LYS A 57 -13.74 -3.92 16.31
N THR A 58 -12.49 -3.70 16.72
CA THR A 58 -11.56 -2.76 16.10
C THR A 58 -10.38 -3.55 15.53
N TYR A 59 -9.94 -3.16 14.34
CA TYR A 59 -8.83 -3.77 13.63
C TYR A 59 -7.85 -2.68 13.19
N ILE A 60 -6.57 -2.88 13.48
CA ILE A 60 -5.50 -2.08 12.88
C ILE A 60 -5.05 -2.82 11.62
N VAL A 61 -5.07 -2.11 10.49
CA VAL A 61 -4.67 -2.63 9.18
C VAL A 61 -3.37 -1.94 8.79
N VAL A 62 -2.37 -2.73 8.43
CA VAL A 62 -1.07 -2.23 7.97
C VAL A 62 -0.60 -3.15 6.86
N HIS A 63 -0.08 -2.63 5.76
CA HIS A 63 0.53 -3.50 4.76
C HIS A 63 1.96 -3.90 5.16
N MET A 64 2.42 -5.06 4.70
CA MET A 64 3.74 -5.60 5.00
C MET A 64 4.68 -5.58 3.81
N ASP A 65 4.13 -5.36 2.61
CA ASP A 65 4.90 -5.22 1.40
C ASP A 65 5.58 -3.85 1.30
N THR A 66 6.39 -3.70 0.27
CA THR A 66 7.08 -2.45 -0.06
C THR A 66 7.28 -2.38 -1.56
N VAL A 67 7.44 -1.18 -2.11
CA VAL A 67 7.94 -1.02 -3.49
C VAL A 67 9.36 -1.59 -3.68
N PRO A 68 9.78 -1.89 -4.93
CA PRO A 68 11.14 -2.31 -5.25
C PRO A 68 12.24 -1.33 -4.80
N GLY A 69 13.47 -1.85 -4.76
CA GLY A 69 14.68 -1.08 -4.50
C GLY A 69 15.19 -1.21 -3.07
N THR A 70 16.52 -1.28 -2.95
CA THR A 70 17.20 -1.50 -1.68
C THR A 70 17.64 -0.17 -1.06
N VAL A 71 17.32 0.01 0.22
CA VAL A 71 17.86 1.10 1.04
C VAL A 71 18.60 0.46 2.20
N THR A 72 19.91 0.72 2.30
CA THR A 72 20.75 0.18 3.38
C THR A 72 20.20 0.57 4.73
N VAL A 73 20.03 -0.43 5.61
CA VAL A 73 19.60 -0.18 6.98
C VAL A 73 20.70 0.58 7.71
N LYS A 74 20.42 1.83 8.08
CA LYS A 74 21.35 2.71 8.80
C LYS A 74 20.63 3.30 9.99
N ILE A 75 21.29 3.34 11.14
CA ILE A 75 20.75 3.89 12.38
C ILE A 75 21.63 5.08 12.74
N THR A 76 21.01 6.24 12.94
CA THR A 76 21.65 7.43 13.51
C THR A 76 21.06 7.70 14.89
N LYS A 77 21.50 8.77 15.55
CA LYS A 77 20.96 9.20 16.84
C LYS A 77 19.45 9.50 16.78
N ASP A 78 18.98 9.98 15.64
CA ASP A 78 17.66 10.57 15.44
C ASP A 78 16.79 9.83 14.40
N LYS A 79 17.37 8.94 13.58
CA LYS A 79 16.69 8.33 12.43
C LYS A 79 17.07 6.87 12.23
N ILE A 80 16.11 6.11 11.70
CA ILE A 80 16.30 4.76 11.18
C ILE A 80 15.99 4.80 9.69
N PHE A 81 16.97 4.45 8.87
CA PHE A 81 16.85 4.36 7.41
C PHE A 81 16.65 2.90 7.01
N GLY A 82 15.86 2.67 5.98
CA GLY A 82 15.63 1.35 5.40
C GLY A 82 14.39 1.34 4.51
N ARG A 83 14.31 0.36 3.60
CA ARG A 83 13.14 0.18 2.72
C ARG A 83 11.93 -0.17 3.58
N GLY A 84 10.98 0.74 3.57
CA GLY A 84 9.74 0.68 4.34
C GLY A 84 9.83 1.15 5.78
N ALA A 85 10.89 1.91 6.15
CA ALA A 85 10.99 2.51 7.47
C ALA A 85 9.82 3.46 7.77
N ILE A 86 9.36 4.19 6.76
CA ILE A 86 8.16 5.03 6.81
C ILE A 86 6.95 4.24 6.30
N ASP A 87 7.09 3.61 5.14
CA ASP A 87 5.99 2.95 4.40
C ASP A 87 6.28 1.45 4.14
N ASN A 88 5.82 0.52 4.99
CA ASN A 88 4.97 0.78 6.15
C ASN A 88 5.39 0.06 7.44
N LYS A 89 6.62 -0.46 7.47
CA LYS A 89 7.15 -1.28 8.56
C LYS A 89 7.29 -0.50 9.87
N GLY A 90 7.49 0.81 9.81
CA GLY A 90 7.48 1.69 10.98
C GLY A 90 6.13 1.67 11.69
N ASN A 91 5.05 1.90 10.94
CA ASN A 91 3.70 1.82 11.50
C ASN A 91 3.33 0.39 11.87
N LEU A 92 3.83 -0.62 11.15
CA LEU A 92 3.66 -2.04 11.48
C LEU A 92 4.22 -2.34 12.88
N ALA A 93 5.45 -1.91 13.17
CA ALA A 93 6.06 -2.07 14.50
C ALA A 93 5.22 -1.37 15.57
N GLY A 94 4.77 -0.14 15.31
CA GLY A 94 3.90 0.61 16.22
C GLY A 94 2.56 -0.07 16.48
N ALA A 95 1.92 -0.62 15.45
CA ALA A 95 0.66 -1.34 15.54
C ALA A 95 0.80 -2.58 16.43
N ILE A 96 1.87 -3.36 16.28
CA ILE A 96 2.14 -4.52 17.13
C ILE A 96 2.29 -4.08 18.59
N MET A 97 3.15 -3.10 18.87
CA MET A 97 3.40 -2.61 20.24
C MET A 97 2.13 -2.07 20.91
N ALA A 98 1.29 -1.35 20.16
CA ALA A 98 0.03 -0.83 20.65
C ALA A 98 -0.95 -1.98 20.94
N ALA A 99 -1.12 -2.91 20.01
CA ALA A 99 -2.04 -4.03 20.16
C ALA A 99 -1.66 -4.97 21.33
N ARG A 100 -0.35 -5.12 21.63
CA ARG A 100 0.11 -5.88 22.81
C ARG A 100 -0.46 -5.33 24.12
N LYS A 101 -0.67 -4.01 24.21
CA LYS A 101 -1.21 -3.31 25.38
C LYS A 101 -2.74 -3.25 25.43
N LEU A 102 -3.42 -3.75 24.40
CA LEU A 102 -4.87 -3.68 24.26
C LEU A 102 -5.50 -5.08 24.34
N GLU A 103 -6.77 -5.09 24.73
CA GLU A 103 -7.67 -6.25 24.69
C GLU A 103 -8.75 -6.06 23.62
N ASN A 104 -9.32 -7.15 23.11
CA ASN A 104 -10.36 -7.11 22.06
C ASN A 104 -9.92 -6.30 20.82
N ILE A 105 -8.69 -6.53 20.36
CA ILE A 105 -8.08 -5.87 19.21
C ILE A 105 -7.67 -6.89 18.14
N GLY A 106 -7.83 -6.51 16.88
CA GLY A 106 -7.33 -7.27 15.74
C GLY A 106 -6.22 -6.52 15.01
N LEU A 107 -5.28 -7.29 14.45
CA LEU A 107 -4.27 -6.85 13.52
C LEU A 107 -4.50 -7.56 12.20
N ILE A 108 -4.43 -6.81 11.09
CA ILE A 108 -4.52 -7.34 9.73
C ILE A 108 -3.31 -6.82 8.98
N PHE A 109 -2.34 -7.70 8.73
CA PHE A 109 -1.20 -7.39 7.91
C PHE A 109 -1.45 -7.86 6.48
N THR A 110 -1.59 -6.92 5.54
CA THR A 110 -1.95 -7.22 4.15
C THR A 110 -0.73 -7.35 3.25
N VAL A 111 -0.89 -8.14 2.18
CA VAL A 111 0.05 -8.22 1.05
C VAL A 111 -0.47 -7.46 -0.16
N GLY A 112 0.44 -7.02 -1.04
CA GLY A 112 0.13 -6.42 -2.33
C GLY A 112 -0.52 -5.03 -2.26
N GLU A 113 -0.32 -4.25 -1.20
CA GLU A 113 -0.89 -2.90 -1.13
C GLU A 113 -0.25 -1.96 -2.16
N GLU A 114 1.06 -2.10 -2.37
CA GLU A 114 1.86 -1.24 -3.24
C GLU A 114 1.70 -1.57 -4.75
N ASP A 115 0.79 -2.49 -5.10
CA ASP A 115 0.57 -2.97 -6.47
C ASP A 115 -0.93 -3.11 -6.81
N ASP A 116 -1.56 -4.25 -6.45
CA ASP A 116 -2.89 -4.62 -6.95
C ASP A 116 -3.98 -4.70 -5.87
N PHE A 117 -3.62 -4.43 -4.62
CA PHE A 117 -4.46 -4.50 -3.43
C PHE A 117 -5.06 -5.90 -3.16
N CYS A 118 -4.42 -6.98 -3.65
CA CYS A 118 -4.95 -8.34 -3.54
C CYS A 118 -5.24 -8.78 -2.10
N GLY A 119 -4.37 -8.38 -1.16
CA GLY A 119 -4.51 -8.71 0.25
C GLY A 119 -5.74 -8.07 0.87
N ALA A 120 -5.91 -6.75 0.71
CA ALA A 120 -7.06 -6.02 1.23
C ALA A 120 -8.38 -6.56 0.65
N LYS A 121 -8.44 -6.85 -0.66
CA LYS A 121 -9.61 -7.45 -1.32
C LYS A 121 -10.00 -8.82 -0.75
N LYS A 122 -9.08 -9.55 -0.13
CA LYS A 122 -9.34 -10.87 0.48
C LYS A 122 -9.94 -10.78 1.89
N VAL A 123 -9.83 -9.63 2.57
CA VAL A 123 -10.34 -9.47 3.93
C VAL A 123 -11.86 -9.58 3.95
N LYS A 124 -12.41 -10.50 4.75
CA LYS A 124 -13.86 -10.81 4.79
C LYS A 124 -14.60 -10.22 6.00
N ILE A 125 -13.94 -9.39 6.80
CA ILE A 125 -14.53 -8.80 8.00
C ILE A 125 -15.47 -7.67 7.58
N LYS A 126 -16.78 -7.93 7.59
CA LYS A 126 -17.80 -7.00 7.08
C LYS A 126 -18.23 -5.91 8.06
N LYS A 127 -17.99 -6.11 9.37
CA LYS A 127 -18.43 -5.21 10.44
C LYS A 127 -17.29 -5.01 11.42
N GLY A 128 -16.94 -3.76 11.69
CA GLY A 128 -15.88 -3.38 12.62
C GLY A 128 -15.42 -1.95 12.38
N ASN A 129 -14.60 -1.45 13.30
CA ASN A 129 -13.85 -0.22 13.14
C ASN A 129 -12.48 -0.56 12.57
N PHE A 130 -12.03 0.17 11.54
CA PHE A 130 -10.74 -0.07 10.91
C PHE A 130 -9.87 1.16 11.05
N ILE A 131 -8.65 0.94 11.55
CA ILE A 131 -7.60 1.94 11.60
C ILE A 131 -6.57 1.51 10.58
N VAL A 132 -6.60 2.11 9.39
CA VAL A 132 -5.57 1.89 8.38
C VAL A 132 -4.38 2.78 8.76
N MET A 133 -3.23 2.15 8.97
CA MET A 133 -2.01 2.84 9.32
C MET A 133 -1.25 3.16 8.06
N GLU A 134 -1.02 4.45 7.81
CA GLU A 134 -0.22 4.96 6.71
C GLU A 134 0.61 6.15 7.20
N PRO A 135 1.65 6.59 6.48
CA PRO A 135 2.48 7.71 6.90
C PRO A 135 1.75 9.06 6.77
N THR A 136 0.86 9.35 7.71
CA THR A 136 0.06 10.59 7.76
C THR A 136 0.72 11.72 8.57
N GLY A 137 1.97 11.54 9.00
CA GLY A 137 2.64 12.47 9.91
C GLY A 137 1.93 12.58 11.27
N LEU A 138 1.39 11.46 11.76
CA LEU A 138 0.60 11.35 13.00
C LEU A 138 -0.74 12.12 12.99
N LYS A 139 -1.20 12.54 11.82
CA LYS A 139 -2.53 13.16 11.65
C LYS A 139 -3.58 12.10 11.33
N ILE A 140 -4.80 12.32 11.79
CA ILE A 140 -5.92 11.44 11.44
C ILE A 140 -6.41 11.81 10.05
N ALA A 141 -6.29 10.88 9.10
CA ALA A 141 -6.95 10.97 7.80
C ALA A 141 -8.27 10.21 7.85
N THR A 142 -9.39 10.88 7.61
CA THR A 142 -10.73 10.28 7.62
C THR A 142 -11.25 9.94 6.22
N SER A 143 -10.54 10.37 5.18
CA SER A 143 -10.92 10.15 3.79
C SER A 143 -9.69 10.19 2.89
N GLN A 144 -9.86 9.65 1.68
CA GLN A 144 -8.90 9.73 0.58
C GLN A 144 -9.66 10.07 -0.70
N ARG A 145 -8.92 10.58 -1.70
CA ARG A 145 -9.50 10.83 -3.02
C ARG A 145 -9.74 9.52 -3.76
N GLY A 146 -10.82 9.46 -4.53
CA GLY A 146 -10.99 8.39 -5.52
C GLY A 146 -9.98 8.54 -6.66
N LEU A 147 -9.61 7.42 -7.27
CA LEU A 147 -8.77 7.37 -8.46
C LEU A 147 -9.60 6.89 -9.65
N ILE A 148 -9.59 7.66 -10.73
CA ILE A 148 -10.08 7.22 -12.04
C ILE A 148 -8.87 7.21 -12.97
N ALA A 149 -8.52 6.03 -13.49
CA ALA A 149 -7.50 5.86 -14.51
C ALA A 149 -8.18 5.41 -15.81
N ALA A 150 -7.77 5.99 -16.94
CA ALA A 150 -8.30 5.65 -18.26
C ALA A 150 -7.15 5.57 -19.28
N ALA A 151 -7.16 4.52 -20.11
CA ALA A 151 -6.31 4.43 -21.28
C ALA A 151 -7.06 4.99 -22.49
N ILE A 152 -6.53 6.04 -23.10
CA ILE A 152 -7.15 6.69 -24.25
C ILE A 152 -6.38 6.35 -25.51
N HIS A 153 -7.08 5.80 -26.50
CA HIS A 153 -6.52 5.44 -27.78
C HIS A 153 -7.21 6.25 -28.89
N THR A 154 -6.42 6.94 -29.70
CA THR A 154 -6.89 7.60 -30.93
C THR A 154 -6.44 6.82 -32.14
N ARG A 155 -7.21 6.91 -33.22
CA ARG A 155 -6.88 6.28 -34.51
C ARG A 155 -6.73 7.35 -35.58
N GLY A 156 -6.03 6.99 -36.64
CA GLY A 156 -5.80 7.82 -37.81
C GLY A 156 -5.51 6.96 -39.03
N VAL A 157 -5.25 7.62 -40.16
CA VAL A 157 -4.93 7.00 -41.45
C VAL A 157 -3.42 7.14 -41.70
N GLN A 158 -2.74 6.02 -41.92
CA GLN A 158 -1.31 6.00 -42.22
C GLN A 158 -1.01 6.66 -43.56
N LYS A 159 -0.04 7.57 -43.59
CA LYS A 159 0.46 8.25 -44.79
C LYS A 159 1.94 8.61 -44.64
N HIS A 160 2.63 8.79 -45.76
CA HIS A 160 3.97 9.36 -45.78
C HIS A 160 3.93 10.81 -45.26
N SER A 161 4.88 11.20 -44.41
CA SER A 161 4.84 12.47 -43.67
C SER A 161 4.95 13.72 -44.56
N SER A 162 5.47 13.58 -45.77
CA SER A 162 5.57 14.67 -46.77
C SER A 162 4.29 14.90 -47.58
N LEU A 163 3.30 14.03 -47.47
CA LEU A 163 2.03 14.18 -48.20
C LEU A 163 1.07 15.07 -47.44
N GLU A 164 0.22 15.78 -48.18
CA GLU A 164 -0.89 16.51 -47.57
C GLU A 164 -1.80 15.57 -46.78
N PHE A 165 -2.20 16.04 -45.60
CA PHE A 165 -3.11 15.32 -44.72
C PHE A 165 -4.03 16.30 -43.99
N LYS A 166 -5.19 15.78 -43.57
CA LYS A 166 -6.10 16.50 -42.69
C LYS A 166 -5.83 16.11 -41.24
N LYS A 167 -5.84 17.07 -40.31
CA LYS A 167 -5.46 16.84 -38.90
C LYS A 167 -6.34 15.77 -38.25
N GLU A 168 -7.63 15.74 -38.56
CA GLU A 168 -8.59 14.74 -38.09
C GLU A 168 -8.25 13.29 -38.48
N ASN A 169 -7.44 13.11 -39.53
CA ASN A 169 -6.96 11.79 -39.96
C ASN A 169 -5.67 11.38 -39.24
N SER A 170 -5.10 12.21 -38.36
CA SER A 170 -3.90 11.86 -37.61
C SER A 170 -4.26 11.47 -36.19
N ALA A 171 -3.87 10.27 -35.79
CA ALA A 171 -4.03 9.79 -34.42
C ALA A 171 -3.37 10.76 -33.42
N VAL A 172 -2.21 11.33 -33.76
CA VAL A 172 -1.47 12.27 -32.91
C VAL A 172 -2.24 13.57 -32.72
N TYR A 173 -2.78 14.18 -33.79
CA TYR A 173 -3.55 15.42 -33.67
C TYR A 173 -4.86 15.23 -32.91
N ASN A 174 -5.52 14.08 -33.10
CA ASN A 174 -6.72 13.74 -32.34
C ASN A 174 -6.40 13.59 -30.84
N LEU A 175 -5.28 12.95 -30.50
CA LEU A 175 -4.86 12.78 -29.10
C LEU A 175 -4.48 14.11 -28.45
N THR A 176 -3.68 14.93 -29.13
CA THR A 176 -3.27 16.24 -28.61
C THR A 176 -4.45 17.20 -28.48
N GLY A 177 -5.41 17.17 -29.40
CA GLY A 177 -6.66 17.93 -29.32
C GLY A 177 -7.48 17.56 -28.07
N LEU A 178 -7.66 16.25 -27.82
CA LEU A 178 -8.35 15.76 -26.63
C LEU A 178 -7.59 16.12 -25.34
N LEU A 179 -6.26 15.95 -25.30
CA LEU A 179 -5.44 16.34 -24.15
C LEU A 179 -5.58 17.84 -23.85
N ALA A 180 -5.61 18.69 -24.89
CA ALA A 180 -5.82 20.12 -24.73
C ALA A 180 -7.24 20.46 -24.24
N GLU A 181 -8.26 19.67 -24.61
CA GLU A 181 -9.60 19.81 -24.03
C GLU A 181 -9.61 19.41 -22.56
N LEU A 182 -9.07 18.24 -22.22
CA LEU A 182 -8.99 17.75 -20.84
C LEU A 182 -8.24 18.73 -19.95
N TYR A 183 -7.11 19.28 -20.40
CA TYR A 183 -6.35 20.28 -19.67
C TYR A 183 -7.17 21.56 -19.39
N ARG A 184 -7.98 22.01 -20.36
CA ARG A 184 -8.84 23.20 -20.23
C ARG A 184 -10.01 23.03 -19.26
N LYS A 185 -10.45 21.80 -18.99
CA LYS A 185 -11.58 21.54 -18.08
C LYS A 185 -11.28 21.89 -16.62
N ASN A 186 -10.05 22.29 -16.29
CA ASN A 186 -9.62 22.70 -14.95
C ASN A 186 -10.10 21.71 -13.89
N TRP A 187 -9.75 20.43 -14.08
CA TRP A 187 -10.04 19.36 -13.12
C TRP A 187 -9.40 19.70 -11.79
N THR A 188 -10.13 20.39 -10.92
CA THR A 188 -9.64 20.63 -9.57
C THR A 188 -9.89 19.37 -8.78
N ALA A 189 -8.83 18.86 -8.17
CA ALA A 189 -8.96 17.87 -7.10
C ALA A 189 -9.50 18.50 -5.79
N PHE A 190 -9.91 19.77 -5.85
CA PHE A 190 -10.22 20.67 -4.74
C PHE A 190 -11.59 21.34 -4.97
N ASN A 191 -12.65 20.55 -4.95
CA ASN A 191 -14.01 21.04 -4.66
C ASN A 191 -14.68 20.01 -3.75
N ALA A 192 -14.13 19.87 -2.54
CA ALA A 192 -14.75 19.26 -1.38
C ALA A 192 -14.63 20.24 -0.21
#